data_AF-A0A8J3EAB1-F1
#
_entry.id   AF-A0A8J3EAB1-F1
#
_cell.length_a   1.000
_cell.length_b   1.000
_cell.length_c   1.000
_cell.angle_alpha   90.00
_cell.angle_beta   90.00
_cell.angle_gamma   90.00
#
_symmetry.space_group_name_H-M   'P 1'
#
loop_
_entity.id
_entity.type
_entity.pdbx_description
1 polymer ?
#
loop_
_entity_poly.entity_id
_entity_poly.type
_entity_poly.pdbx_seq_one_letter_code
_entity_poly.pdbx_strand_id
1 'polypeptide(L)'
;MADAARTVRIRVHRGRSTYDARAARRVPDGADVTAFLKRGALAALPRAEGWHLLLVSAERTREGEAVAPVLARFARRFAASGGAQDCAAALAVTADGSRAALAVGARDPARLGHLRAALAAIGR
;
A
#
# COMPACT_ATOMS: atom_id res chain seq x y z
N MET A 1 -17.05 14.42 -15.33
CA MET A 1 -16.83 13.33 -14.34
C MET A 1 -15.36 13.29 -13.99
N ALA A 2 -14.99 13.28 -12.71
CA ALA A 2 -13.61 13.08 -12.31
C ALA A 2 -13.16 11.68 -12.74
N ASP A 3 -11.99 11.59 -13.38
CA ASP A 3 -11.41 10.30 -13.77
C ASP A 3 -11.07 9.50 -12.50
N ALA A 4 -11.90 8.50 -12.20
CA ALA A 4 -11.79 7.68 -11.00
C ALA A 4 -10.46 6.88 -10.99
N ALA A 5 -9.92 6.53 -12.16
CA ALA A 5 -8.64 5.85 -12.29
C ALA A 5 -7.44 6.78 -11.98
N ARG A 6 -7.67 8.09 -11.92
CA ARG A 6 -6.66 9.11 -11.54
C ARG A 6 -6.93 9.76 -10.19
N THR A 7 -7.97 9.34 -9.48
CA THR A 7 -8.23 9.79 -8.11
C THR A 7 -7.66 8.76 -7.14
N VAL A 8 -6.77 9.17 -6.24
CA VAL A 8 -6.03 8.28 -5.35
C VAL A 8 -6.37 8.54 -3.90
N ARG A 9 -6.58 7.47 -3.14
CA ARG A 9 -6.70 7.49 -1.68
C ARG A 9 -5.52 6.74 -1.06
N ILE A 10 -5.00 7.25 0.05
CA ILE A 10 -3.87 6.65 0.76
C ILE A 10 -4.31 6.36 2.19
N ARG A 11 -4.17 5.11 2.63
CA ARG A 11 -4.46 4.67 3.99
C ARG A 11 -3.18 4.23 4.68
N VAL A 12 -3.05 4.57 5.95
CA VAL A 12 -1.94 4.14 6.81
C VAL A 12 -2.49 3.21 7.88
N HIS A 13 -1.76 2.13 8.11
CA HIS A 13 -2.01 1.12 9.12
C HIS A 13 -0.80 1.06 10.06
N ARG A 14 -1.05 1.22 11.36
CA ARG A 14 0.00 1.23 12.39
C ARG A 14 -0.54 0.56 13.66
N GLY A 15 -0.02 -0.61 14.02
CA GLY A 15 -0.65 -1.46 15.03
C GLY A 15 -2.09 -1.79 14.63
N ARG A 16 -3.05 -1.49 15.54
CA ARG A 16 -4.49 -1.65 15.27
C ARG A 16 -5.16 -0.42 14.63
N SER A 17 -4.45 0.69 14.55
CA SER A 17 -5.00 1.95 14.04
C SER A 17 -4.94 2.00 12.51
N THR A 18 -6.01 2.50 11.88
CA THR A 18 -6.06 2.80 10.45
C THR A 18 -6.59 4.21 10.25
N TYR A 19 -5.93 5.00 9.39
CA TYR A 19 -6.39 6.35 9.06
C TYR A 19 -6.05 6.69 7.61
N ASP A 20 -6.81 7.61 7.00
CA ASP A 20 -6.51 8.13 5.68
C ASP A 20 -5.40 9.19 5.78
N ALA A 21 -4.30 8.99 5.05
CA ALA A 21 -3.22 9.96 4.93
C ALA A 21 -3.64 11.04 3.94
N ARG A 22 -4.19 12.14 4.47
CA ARG A 22 -4.70 13.32 3.74
C ARG A 22 -5.98 13.02 2.94
N ALA A 23 -6.58 14.10 2.41
CA ALA A 23 -7.67 14.00 1.44
C ALA A 23 -7.24 13.32 0.13
N ALA A 24 -8.20 12.76 -0.59
CA ALA A 24 -7.99 12.14 -1.90
C ALA A 24 -7.20 13.08 -2.85
N ARG A 25 -6.22 12.55 -3.56
CA ARG A 25 -5.33 13.29 -4.47
C ARG A 25 -5.62 12.92 -5.91
N ARG A 26 -5.61 13.91 -6.80
CA ARG A 26 -5.66 13.68 -8.24
C ARG A 26 -4.26 13.50 -8.79
N VAL A 27 -4.06 12.46 -9.61
CA VAL A 27 -2.83 12.24 -10.37
C VAL A 27 -2.79 13.26 -11.52
N PRO A 28 -1.73 14.09 -11.65
CA PRO A 28 -1.60 15.07 -12.74
C PRO A 28 -1.70 14.39 -14.11
N ASP A 29 -2.29 15.05 -15.10
CA ASP A 29 -2.43 14.47 -16.44
C ASP A 29 -1.05 14.14 -17.05
N GLY A 30 -0.97 13.03 -17.80
CA GLY A 30 0.29 12.52 -18.35
C GLY A 30 1.23 11.85 -17.33
N ALA A 31 1.00 12.00 -16.02
CA ALA A 31 1.83 11.33 -15.03
C ALA A 31 1.53 9.82 -14.93
N ASP A 32 2.58 9.04 -14.67
CA ASP A 32 2.48 7.61 -14.35
C ASP A 32 1.74 7.41 -13.02
N VAL A 33 0.56 6.77 -13.11
CA VAL A 33 -0.31 6.47 -11.97
C VAL A 33 0.37 5.51 -10.99
N THR A 34 1.03 4.46 -11.48
CA THR A 34 1.71 3.47 -10.65
C THR A 34 2.87 4.09 -9.89
N ALA A 35 3.69 4.91 -10.54
CA ALA A 35 4.75 5.65 -9.88
C ALA A 35 4.19 6.65 -8.84
N PHE A 36 3.07 7.31 -9.14
CA PHE A 36 2.39 8.20 -8.21
C PHE A 36 1.91 7.46 -6.95
N LEU A 37 1.23 6.32 -7.12
CA LEU A 37 0.77 5.45 -6.03
C LEU A 37 1.94 5.00 -5.14
N LYS A 38 3.02 4.51 -5.77
CA LYS A 38 4.26 4.07 -5.11
C LYS A 38 4.86 5.17 -4.24
N ARG A 39 5.03 6.37 -4.79
CA ARG A 39 5.55 7.54 -4.06
C ARG A 39 4.62 7.95 -2.92
N GLY A 40 3.31 7.96 -3.15
CA GLY A 40 2.32 8.30 -2.14
C GLY A 40 2.33 7.35 -0.95
N ALA A 41 2.33 6.03 -1.21
CA ALA A 41 2.40 5.01 -0.17
C ALA A 41 3.71 5.12 0.63
N LEU A 42 4.85 5.26 -0.05
CA LEU A 42 6.16 5.38 0.60
C LEU A 42 6.31 6.66 1.44
N ALA A 43 5.73 7.78 0.98
CA ALA A 43 5.74 9.04 1.71
C ALA A 43 4.92 9.02 3.01
N ALA A 44 4.00 8.07 3.14
CA ALA A 44 3.16 7.92 4.33
C ALA A 44 3.80 7.04 5.43
N LEU A 45 4.97 6.43 5.15
CA LEU A 45 5.70 5.61 6.11
C LEU A 45 6.80 6.39 6.84
N PRO A 46 7.17 5.97 8.07
CA PRO A 46 8.35 6.50 8.77
C PRO A 46 9.63 6.29 7.95
N ARG A 47 10.48 7.32 7.90
CA ARG A 47 11.82 7.27 7.28
C ARG A 47 12.92 7.36 8.33
N ALA A 48 12.79 6.53 9.36
CA ALA A 48 13.76 6.47 10.45
C ALA A 48 14.83 5.42 10.15
N GLU A 49 16.03 5.64 10.68
CA GLU A 49 17.14 4.70 10.57
C GLU A 49 16.77 3.32 11.14
N GLY A 50 17.31 2.26 10.51
CA GLY A 50 17.04 0.87 10.87
C GLY A 50 15.68 0.34 10.42
N TRP A 51 14.90 1.10 9.64
CA TRP A 51 13.69 0.60 9.00
C TRP A 51 14.01 0.01 7.63
N HIS A 52 13.56 -1.22 7.41
CA HIS A 52 13.54 -1.85 6.11
C HIS A 52 12.19 -1.59 5.44
N LEU A 53 12.21 -1.41 4.12
CA LEU A 53 11.03 -1.08 3.35
C LEU A 53 10.80 -2.11 2.23
N LEU A 54 9.54 -2.44 2.01
CA LEU A 54 9.09 -3.22 0.87
C LEU A 54 7.95 -2.46 0.19
N LEU A 55 8.03 -2.35 -1.12
CA LEU A 55 7.03 -1.70 -1.94
C LEU A 55 6.56 -2.65 -3.03
N VAL A 56 5.25 -2.87 -3.10
CA VAL A 56 4.62 -3.73 -4.09
C VAL A 56 3.48 -2.96 -4.74
N SER A 57 3.33 -3.12 -6.05
CA SER A 57 2.19 -2.59 -6.80
C SER A 57 1.48 -3.71 -7.52
N ALA A 58 0.16 -3.58 -7.63
CA ALA A 58 -0.66 -4.51 -8.37
C ALA A 58 -1.67 -3.73 -9.22
N GLU A 59 -1.96 -4.28 -10.39
CA GLU A 59 -2.91 -3.77 -11.34
C GLU A 59 -3.87 -4.90 -11.69
N ARG A 60 -5.15 -4.56 -11.72
CA ARG A 60 -6.23 -5.47 -12.10
C ARG A 60 -6.03 -5.94 -13.54
N THR A 61 -6.03 -7.25 -13.73
CA THR A 61 -5.86 -7.91 -15.03
C THR A 61 -7.20 -8.21 -15.72
N ARG A 62 -8.28 -8.31 -14.94
CA ARG A 62 -9.63 -8.57 -15.43
C ARG A 62 -10.67 -7.85 -14.59
N GLU A 63 -11.81 -7.51 -15.18
CA GLU A 63 -12.91 -6.90 -14.45
C GLU A 63 -13.35 -7.77 -13.26
N GLY A 64 -13.69 -7.12 -12.13
CA GLY A 64 -14.06 -7.81 -10.89
C GLY A 64 -12.90 -8.33 -10.02
N GLU A 65 -11.63 -8.25 -10.47
CA GLU A 65 -10.50 -8.66 -9.62
C GLU A 65 -10.35 -7.73 -8.39
N ALA A 66 -10.28 -8.33 -7.21
CA ALA A 66 -10.27 -7.63 -5.92
C ALA A 66 -8.86 -7.25 -5.44
N VAL A 67 -8.05 -6.59 -6.29
CA VAL A 67 -6.65 -6.24 -5.99
C VAL A 67 -6.53 -5.38 -4.72
N ALA A 68 -7.28 -4.28 -4.64
CA ALA A 68 -7.21 -3.36 -3.52
C ALA A 68 -7.67 -3.97 -2.18
N PRO A 69 -8.80 -4.71 -2.09
CA PRO A 69 -9.17 -5.45 -0.88
C PRO A 69 -8.12 -6.45 -0.41
N VAL A 70 -7.48 -7.18 -1.34
CA VAL A 70 -6.42 -8.15 -1.01
C VAL A 70 -5.24 -7.45 -0.36
N LEU A 71 -4.70 -6.40 -1.00
CA LEU A 71 -3.56 -5.65 -0.43
C LEU A 71 -3.93 -4.96 0.91
N ALA A 72 -5.17 -4.49 1.07
CA ALA A 72 -5.65 -3.94 2.34
C ALA A 72 -5.65 -4.98 3.46
N ARG A 73 -5.99 -6.24 3.16
CA ARG A 73 -5.91 -7.34 4.14
C ARG A 73 -4.47 -7.60 4.56
N PHE A 74 -3.52 -7.59 3.62
CA PHE A 74 -2.09 -7.72 3.94
C PHE A 74 -1.58 -6.57 4.79
N ALA A 75 -1.92 -5.33 4.43
CA ALA A 75 -1.52 -4.14 5.18
C ALA A 75 -1.97 -4.21 6.64
N ARG A 76 -3.26 -4.55 6.87
CA ARG A 76 -3.82 -4.72 8.21
C ARG A 76 -3.17 -5.85 8.98
N ARG A 77 -3.00 -7.03 8.37
CA ARG A 77 -2.39 -8.19 9.04
C ARG A 77 -0.94 -7.89 9.41
N PHE A 78 -0.18 -7.31 8.50
CA PHE A 78 1.21 -6.91 8.73
C PHE A 78 1.30 -5.94 9.92
N ALA A 79 0.57 -4.83 9.88
CA ALA A 79 0.57 -3.82 10.93
C ALA A 79 0.06 -4.34 12.28
N ALA A 80 -0.93 -5.24 12.29
CA ALA A 80 -1.48 -5.82 13.52
C ALA A 80 -0.57 -6.88 14.15
N SER A 81 0.30 -7.52 13.35
CA SER A 81 1.23 -8.56 13.81
C SER A 81 2.51 -8.04 14.47
N GLY A 82 2.71 -6.72 14.47
CA GLY A 82 3.83 -6.08 15.14
C GLY A 82 3.38 -4.93 16.03
N GLY A 83 4.30 -4.42 16.84
CA GLY A 83 4.08 -3.20 17.61
C GLY A 83 3.97 -1.99 16.68
N ALA A 84 3.16 -1.01 17.07
CA ALA A 84 3.03 0.26 16.34
C ALA A 84 4.38 1.00 16.18
N GLN A 85 5.38 0.69 17.01
CA GLN A 85 6.71 1.30 16.95
C GLN A 85 7.67 0.59 15.99
N ASP A 86 7.35 -0.65 15.58
CA ASP A 86 8.27 -1.53 14.86
C ASP A 86 7.81 -1.87 13.45
N CYS A 87 6.53 -1.61 13.15
CA CYS A 87 5.97 -1.85 11.83
C CYS A 87 4.89 -0.83 11.45
N ALA A 88 4.78 -0.57 10.15
CA ALA A 88 3.73 0.24 9.56
C ALA A 88 3.47 -0.21 8.12
N ALA A 89 2.26 0.03 7.64
CA ALA A 89 1.90 -0.21 6.25
C ALA A 89 1.12 0.98 5.70
N ALA A 90 1.28 1.27 4.42
CA ALA A 90 0.55 2.30 3.71
C ALA A 90 0.06 1.75 2.37
N LEU A 91 -1.23 1.93 2.10
CA LEU A 91 -1.88 1.48 0.88
C LEU A 91 -2.40 2.69 0.10
N ALA A 92 -1.86 2.91 -1.09
CA ALA A 92 -2.39 3.85 -2.06
C ALA A 92 -3.25 3.10 -3.08
N VAL A 93 -4.44 3.60 -3.39
CA VAL A 93 -5.39 2.95 -4.33
C VAL A 93 -6.07 4.01 -5.19
N THR A 94 -6.29 3.69 -6.47
CA THR A 94 -7.20 4.46 -7.33
C THR A 94 -8.65 4.32 -6.86
N ALA A 95 -9.51 5.30 -7.14
CA ALA A 95 -10.88 5.32 -6.62
C ALA A 95 -11.76 4.21 -7.21
N ASP A 96 -11.44 3.77 -8.42
CA ASP A 96 -12.05 2.61 -9.10
C ASP A 96 -11.48 1.25 -8.62
N GLY A 97 -10.44 1.26 -7.76
CA GLY A 97 -9.79 0.06 -7.25
C GLY A 97 -8.95 -0.73 -8.25
N SER A 98 -8.76 -0.21 -9.48
CA SER A 98 -8.06 -0.93 -10.56
C SER A 98 -6.56 -1.02 -10.33
N ARG A 99 -5.96 -0.06 -9.60
CA ARG A 99 -4.53 -0.04 -9.28
C ARG A 99 -4.30 0.24 -7.81
N ALA A 100 -3.32 -0.44 -7.24
CA ALA A 100 -2.93 -0.27 -5.86
C ALA A 100 -1.41 -0.40 -5.67
N ALA A 101 -0.88 0.33 -4.70
CA ALA A 101 0.49 0.18 -4.21
C ALA A 101 0.50 0.05 -2.69
N LEU A 102 1.12 -1.02 -2.19
CA LEU A 102 1.34 -1.29 -0.79
C LEU A 102 2.81 -1.04 -0.46
N ALA A 103 3.06 -0.05 0.38
CA ALA A 103 4.34 0.12 1.06
C ALA A 103 4.22 -0.48 2.46
N VAL A 104 5.22 -1.24 2.89
CA VAL A 104 5.37 -1.64 4.29
C VAL A 104 6.76 -1.30 4.80
N GLY A 105 6.84 -1.02 6.09
CA GLY A 105 8.10 -0.80 6.78
C GLY A 105 8.16 -1.60 8.08
N ALA A 106 9.31 -2.17 8.38
CA ALA A 106 9.58 -2.80 9.66
C ALA A 106 11.06 -2.68 10.05
N ARG A 107 11.31 -2.66 11.36
CA ARG A 107 12.68 -2.74 11.90
C ARG A 107 13.31 -4.13 11.74
N ASP A 108 12.50 -5.17 11.81
CA ASP A 108 12.94 -6.56 11.59
C ASP A 108 12.77 -6.94 10.11
N PRO A 109 13.86 -7.20 9.36
CA PRO A 109 13.80 -7.57 7.95
C PRO A 109 13.13 -8.93 7.70
N ALA A 110 13.14 -9.87 8.66
CA ALA A 110 12.51 -11.18 8.49
C ALA A 110 11.00 -11.07 8.25
N ARG A 111 10.36 -10.06 8.84
CA ARG A 111 8.93 -9.75 8.62
C ARG A 111 8.62 -9.39 7.17
N LEU A 112 9.53 -8.67 6.51
CA LEU A 112 9.39 -8.35 5.08
C LEU A 112 9.58 -9.60 4.22
N GLY A 113 10.46 -10.51 4.62
CA GLY A 113 10.64 -11.82 4.00
C GLY A 113 9.35 -12.65 4.00
N HIS A 114 8.70 -12.78 5.16
CA HIS A 114 7.41 -13.49 5.28
C HIS A 114 6.31 -12.85 4.42
N LEU A 115 6.24 -11.51 4.39
CA LEU A 115 5.27 -10.82 3.55
C LEU A 115 5.54 -11.05 2.06
N ARG A 116 6.80 -10.98 1.62
CA ARG A 116 7.18 -11.31 0.23
C ARG A 116 6.74 -12.71 -0.16
N ALA A 117 7.02 -13.70 0.70
CA ALA A 117 6.61 -15.08 0.45
C ALA A 117 5.08 -15.22 0.34
N ALA A 118 4.34 -14.55 1.22
CA ALA A 118 2.88 -14.56 1.20
C ALA A 118 2.30 -13.87 -0.05
N LEU A 119 2.90 -12.77 -0.51
CA LEU A 119 2.49 -12.08 -1.74
C LEU A 119 2.80 -12.92 -2.99
N ALA A 120 3.95 -13.59 -3.03
CA ALA A 120 4.31 -14.48 -4.14
C ALA A 120 3.38 -15.70 -4.27
N ALA A 121 2.70 -16.10 -3.19
CA ALA A 121 1.72 -17.18 -3.22
C ALA A 121 0.37 -16.77 -3.85
N ILE A 122 0.08 -15.48 -4.03
CA ILE A 122 -1.19 -15.00 -4.61
C ILE A 122 -1.19 -15.11 -6.14
N GLY A 123 -0.01 -15.01 -6.77
CA GLY A 123 0.16 -15.11 -8.22
C GLY A 123 0.32 -16.54 -8.73
N ARG A 124 0.16 -17.55 -7.85
CA ARG A 124 0.13 -18.98 -8.19
C ARG A 124 -1.30 -19.48 -8.08
#